data_AF-A0A0D8X8G7-F1
#
_entry.id   AF-A0A0D8X8G7-F1
#
_cell.length_a   1.000
_cell.length_b   1.000
_cell.length_c   1.000
_cell.angle_alpha   90.00
_cell.angle_beta   90.00
_cell.angle_gamma   90.00
#
_symmetry.space_group_name_H-M   'P 1'
#
loop_
_entity.id
_entity.type
_entity.pdbx_description
1 polymer ?
#
loop_
_entity_poly.entity_id
_entity_poly.type
_entity_poly.pdbx_seq_one_letter_code
_entity_poly.pdbx_strand_id
1 'polypeptide(L)'
;AAAYAGQLHDSLYTYARALNKTLQQDPNAYRNGKKILENVEMTFEGMSGLVKMSSRGMRSPTFYLDGIDAFGKQEQYGVIEVDGDIGIYKPLYTNETLLWWTRGGIRPLDEPLCGFTGKQVLLQIRPCSCITADPPLSDKIAFI
;
A
#
# COMPACT_ATOMS: atom_id res chain seq x y z
N ALA A 1 16.18 13.18 0.85
CA ALA A 1 16.05 13.52 2.28
C ALA A 1 14.63 13.91 2.69
N ALA A 2 13.87 14.69 1.89
CA ALA A 2 12.53 15.16 2.25
C ALA A 2 11.41 14.09 2.29
N ALA A 3 11.57 12.95 1.60
CA ALA A 3 10.51 11.95 1.45
C ALA A 3 9.99 11.34 2.77
N TYR A 4 10.83 11.35 3.82
CA TYR A 4 10.48 10.80 5.14
C TYR A 4 10.21 11.86 6.22
N ALA A 5 10.25 13.14 5.85
CA ALA A 5 10.10 14.24 6.81
C ALA A 5 8.72 14.25 7.46
N GLY A 6 7.67 13.92 6.71
CA GLY A 6 6.30 13.79 7.23
C GLY A 6 6.17 12.68 8.27
N GLN A 7 6.81 11.52 8.03
CA GLN A 7 6.79 10.40 8.99
C GLN A 7 7.55 10.75 10.27
N LEU A 8 8.68 11.48 10.16
CA LEU A 8 9.42 11.96 11.33
C LEU A 8 8.60 12.98 12.13
N HIS A 9 7.97 13.92 11.44
CA HIS A 9 7.04 14.89 12.06
C HIS A 9 5.93 14.17 12.84
N ASP A 10 5.27 13.20 12.21
CA ASP A 10 4.15 12.48 12.81
C ASP A 10 4.59 11.60 13.99
N SER A 11 5.82 11.09 13.95
CA SER A 11 6.43 10.35 15.06
C SER A 11 6.68 11.27 16.27
N LEU A 12 7.22 12.46 16.06
CA LEU A 12 7.39 13.45 17.13
C LEU A 12 6.05 13.92 17.69
N TYR A 13 5.06 14.14 16.82
CA TYR A 13 3.72 14.55 17.24
C TYR A 13 3.02 13.45 18.05
N THR A 14 3.16 12.18 17.63
CA THR A 14 2.69 11.02 18.40
C THR A 14 3.29 11.01 19.81
N TYR A 15 4.62 11.18 19.90
CA TYR A 15 5.32 11.26 21.20
C TYR A 15 4.78 12.40 22.07
N ALA A 16 4.64 13.60 21.51
CA ALA A 16 4.15 14.76 22.25
C ALA A 16 2.73 14.54 22.81
N ARG A 17 1.84 13.94 22.01
CA ARG A 17 0.47 13.61 22.45
C ARG A 17 0.44 12.53 23.52
N ALA A 18 1.26 11.47 23.36
CA ALA A 18 1.38 10.42 24.36
C ALA A 18 1.93 10.97 25.69
N LEU A 19 2.99 11.78 25.62
CA LEU A 19 3.56 12.46 26.78
C LEU A 19 2.55 13.36 27.48
N ASN A 20 1.75 14.14 26.74
CA ASN A 20 0.71 14.98 27.33
C ASN A 20 -0.31 14.15 28.13
N LYS A 21 -0.80 13.03 27.56
CA LYS A 21 -1.70 12.12 28.28
C LYS A 21 -1.03 11.54 29.54
N THR A 22 0.24 11.16 29.45
CA THR A 22 1.02 10.68 30.60
C THR A 22 1.14 11.72 31.70
N LEU A 23 1.40 12.98 31.36
CA LEU A 23 1.55 14.08 32.32
C LEU A 23 0.23 14.47 32.99
N GLN A 24 -0.90 14.30 32.29
CA GLN A 24 -2.23 14.47 32.88
C GLN A 24 -2.54 13.41 33.95
N GLN A 25 -1.99 12.21 33.81
CA GLN A 25 -2.12 11.12 34.79
C GLN A 25 -1.12 11.27 35.94
N ASP A 26 0.10 11.71 35.64
CA ASP A 26 1.20 11.84 36.60
C ASP A 26 2.23 12.87 36.09
N PRO A 27 2.27 14.08 36.67
CA PRO A 27 3.18 15.14 36.25
C PRO A 27 4.67 14.78 36.31
N ASN A 28 5.05 13.77 37.10
CA ASN A 28 6.45 13.35 37.27
C ASN A 28 6.84 12.18 36.34
N ALA A 29 5.92 11.63 35.56
CA ALA A 29 6.15 10.46 34.71
C ALA A 29 6.82 10.76 33.36
N TYR A 30 7.31 11.98 33.10
CA TYR A 30 7.92 12.36 31.82
C TYR A 30 9.15 11.54 31.41
N ARG A 31 9.80 10.84 32.36
CA ARG A 31 10.92 9.91 32.09
C ARG A 31 10.51 8.44 32.07
N ASN A 32 9.25 8.13 32.35
CA ASN A 32 8.74 6.77 32.36
C ASN A 32 8.30 6.37 30.94
N GLY A 33 9.27 5.88 30.15
CA GLY A 33 9.02 5.47 28.76
C GLY A 33 7.92 4.43 28.60
N LYS A 34 7.76 3.51 29.57
CA LYS A 34 6.69 2.52 29.57
C LYS A 34 5.31 3.19 29.66
N LYS A 35 5.15 4.12 30.60
CA LYS A 35 3.89 4.86 30.80
C LYS A 35 3.55 5.77 29.60
N ILE A 36 4.57 6.29 28.92
CA ILE A 36 4.40 7.02 27.65
C ILE A 36 3.90 6.09 26.55
N LEU A 37 4.51 4.92 26.39
CA LEU A 37 4.08 3.92 25.40
C LEU A 37 2.67 3.39 25.67
N GLU A 38 2.27 3.22 26.93
CA GLU A 38 0.89 2.85 27.31
C GLU A 38 -0.16 3.88 26.83
N ASN A 39 0.27 5.13 26.53
CA ASN A 39 -0.59 6.20 26.03
C ASN A 39 -0.43 6.47 24.52
N VAL A 40 0.28 5.60 23.79
CA VAL A 40 0.64 5.82 22.37
C VAL A 40 -0.47 5.42 21.39
N GLU A 41 -1.41 4.55 21.80
CA GLU A 41 -2.53 4.14 20.95
C GLU A 41 -3.44 5.33 20.66
N MET A 42 -3.54 5.69 19.39
CA MET A 42 -4.33 6.83 18.94
C MET A 42 -4.50 6.84 17.42
N THR A 43 -5.54 7.55 16.97
CA THR A 43 -5.72 7.92 15.57
C THR A 43 -5.75 9.45 15.44
N PHE A 44 -5.10 10.01 14.43
CA PHE A 44 -5.12 11.45 14.14
C PHE A 44 -4.68 11.78 12.72
N GLU A 45 -5.01 12.99 12.26
CA GLU A 45 -4.48 13.56 11.03
C GLU A 45 -3.10 14.16 11.27
N GLY A 46 -2.09 13.55 10.65
CA GLY A 46 -0.70 14.02 10.66
C GLY A 46 -0.33 14.72 9.35
N MET A 47 0.95 15.09 9.22
CA MET A 47 1.51 15.65 8.00
C MET A 47 1.49 14.62 6.85
N SER A 48 1.60 13.32 7.15
CA SER A 48 1.49 12.24 6.16
C SER A 48 0.07 11.72 5.97
N GLY A 49 -0.96 12.47 6.39
CA GLY A 49 -2.36 12.05 6.40
C GLY A 49 -2.73 11.27 7.65
N LEU A 50 -3.71 10.37 7.53
CA LEU A 50 -4.24 9.62 8.66
C LEU A 50 -3.15 8.71 9.28
N VAL A 51 -2.88 8.92 10.57
CA VAL A 51 -1.97 8.12 11.39
C VAL A 51 -2.81 7.31 12.36
N LYS A 52 -2.69 5.98 12.30
CA LYS A 52 -3.24 5.04 13.30
C LYS A 52 -2.08 4.34 13.99
N MET A 53 -1.95 4.55 15.30
CA MET A 53 -0.94 3.91 16.14
C MET A 53 -1.59 2.75 16.91
N SER A 54 -0.96 1.58 16.86
CA SER A 54 -1.36 0.44 17.67
C SER A 54 -0.91 0.58 19.13
N SER A 55 -1.52 -0.21 20.01
CA SER A 55 -1.12 -0.35 21.42
C SER A 55 0.33 -0.82 21.63
N ARG A 56 0.96 -1.42 20.61
CA ARG A 56 2.37 -1.84 20.65
C ARG A 56 3.35 -0.74 20.23
N GLY A 57 2.86 0.48 19.94
CA GLY A 57 3.70 1.59 19.48
C GLY A 57 4.11 1.51 18.01
N MET A 58 3.50 0.61 17.23
CA MET A 58 3.69 0.52 15.79
C MET A 58 2.61 1.29 15.05
N ARG A 59 2.98 2.03 14.00
CA ARG A 59 2.01 2.64 13.08
C ARG A 59 1.39 1.56 12.20
N SER A 60 0.06 1.50 12.14
CA SER A 60 -0.66 0.73 11.13
C SER A 60 -0.43 1.36 9.76
N PRO A 61 0.23 0.67 8.81
CA PRO A 61 0.45 1.22 7.48
C PRO A 61 -0.84 1.19 6.66
N THR A 62 -0.99 2.21 5.82
CA THR A 62 -1.99 2.26 4.74
C THR A 62 -1.22 2.34 3.43
N PHE A 63 -1.48 1.42 2.52
CA PHE A 63 -0.93 1.43 1.18
C PHE A 63 -1.99 1.87 0.19
N TYR A 64 -1.56 2.56 -0.87
CA TYR A 64 -2.41 3.02 -1.94
C TYR A 64 -2.01 2.30 -3.22
N LEU A 65 -3.01 1.76 -3.93
CA LEU A 65 -2.82 1.21 -5.26
C LEU A 65 -3.04 2.34 -6.26
N ASP A 66 -1.95 2.99 -6.65
CA ASP A 66 -1.97 4.03 -7.67
C ASP A 66 -1.59 3.46 -9.03
N GLY A 67 -2.15 4.03 -10.09
CA GLY A 67 -1.79 3.68 -11.46
C GLY A 67 -2.08 4.83 -12.42
N ILE A 68 -1.87 4.57 -13.71
CA ILE A 68 -2.08 5.54 -14.78
C ILE A 68 -3.25 5.07 -15.65
N ASP A 69 -4.21 5.95 -15.87
CA ASP A 69 -5.36 5.67 -16.72
C ASP A 69 -5.00 5.73 -18.23
N ALA A 70 -5.98 5.45 -19.10
CA ALA A 70 -5.80 5.48 -20.55
C ALA A 70 -5.46 6.86 -21.12
N PHE A 71 -5.62 7.93 -20.33
CA PHE A 71 -5.33 9.31 -20.70
C PHE A 71 -3.98 9.80 -20.14
N GLY A 72 -3.24 8.93 -19.43
CA GLY A 72 -1.96 9.30 -18.82
C GLY A 72 -2.11 10.01 -17.47
N LYS A 73 -3.30 10.00 -16.86
CA LYS A 73 -3.55 10.63 -15.56
C LYS A 73 -3.33 9.62 -14.43
N GLN A 74 -2.67 10.08 -13.36
CA GLN A 74 -2.55 9.30 -12.13
C GLN A 74 -3.91 9.17 -11.45
N GLU A 75 -4.30 7.94 -11.14
CA GLU A 75 -5.54 7.58 -10.46
C GLU A 75 -5.25 6.60 -9.32
N GLN A 76 -6.01 6.71 -8.23
CA GLN A 76 -5.92 5.79 -7.10
C GLN A 76 -7.01 4.73 -7.24
N TYR A 77 -6.60 3.48 -7.49
CA TYR A 77 -7.48 2.35 -7.74
C TYR A 77 -7.84 1.54 -6.50
N GLY A 78 -7.15 1.74 -5.38
CA GLY A 78 -7.45 1.00 -4.17
C GLY A 78 -6.70 1.49 -2.94
N VAL A 79 -7.17 1.01 -1.79
CA VAL A 79 -6.54 1.25 -0.48
C VAL A 79 -6.36 -0.09 0.22
N ILE A 80 -5.19 -0.30 0.82
CA ILE A 80 -4.89 -1.45 1.67
C ILE A 80 -4.61 -0.93 3.07
N GLU A 81 -5.54 -1.15 4.00
CA GLU A 81 -5.35 -0.84 5.41
C GLU A 81 -4.82 -2.08 6.13
N VAL A 82 -3.75 -1.95 6.91
CA VAL A 82 -3.19 -3.06 7.68
C VAL A 82 -3.52 -2.90 9.15
N ASP A 83 -4.23 -3.89 9.71
CA ASP A 83 -4.50 -4.00 11.14
C ASP A 83 -3.86 -5.28 11.70
N GLY A 84 -2.75 -5.10 12.42
CA GLY A 84 -1.89 -6.21 12.83
C GLY A 84 -1.32 -6.96 11.60
N ASP A 85 -1.65 -8.24 11.48
CA ASP A 85 -1.20 -9.11 10.38
C ASP A 85 -2.24 -9.24 9.26
N ILE A 86 -3.35 -8.51 9.34
CA ILE A 86 -4.45 -8.57 8.37
C ILE A 86 -4.43 -7.32 7.49
N GLY A 87 -4.27 -7.53 6.18
CA GLY A 87 -4.46 -6.49 5.17
C GLY A 87 -5.89 -6.50 4.63
N ILE A 88 -6.59 -5.37 4.74
CA ILE A 88 -7.95 -5.17 4.21
C ILE A 88 -7.84 -4.34 2.93
N TYR A 89 -8.09 -4.98 1.79
CA TYR A 89 -8.13 -4.31 0.50
C TYR A 89 -9.52 -3.74 0.21
N LYS A 90 -9.57 -2.46 -0.17
CA LYS A 90 -10.76 -1.73 -0.60
C LYS A 90 -10.53 -1.23 -2.02
N PRO A 91 -11.16 -1.82 -3.05
CA PRO A 91 -11.07 -1.32 -4.41
C PRO A 91 -11.82 0.02 -4.52
N LEU A 92 -11.24 0.96 -5.26
CA LEU A 92 -11.86 2.24 -5.63
C LEU A 92 -12.32 2.25 -7.09
N TYR A 93 -12.02 1.20 -7.85
CA TYR A 93 -12.54 1.00 -9.21
C TYR A 93 -13.86 0.22 -9.20
N THR A 94 -14.68 0.46 -10.22
CA THR A 94 -15.92 -0.29 -10.47
C THR A 94 -15.73 -1.46 -11.43
N ASN A 95 -14.74 -1.37 -12.33
CA ASN A 95 -14.45 -2.39 -13.33
C ASN A 95 -12.94 -2.53 -13.55
N GLU A 96 -12.44 -3.76 -13.61
CA GLU A 96 -11.03 -4.06 -13.84
C GLU A 96 -10.55 -3.74 -15.24
N THR A 97 -11.45 -3.55 -16.20
CA THR A 97 -11.08 -3.06 -17.53
C THR A 97 -10.35 -1.72 -17.47
N LEU A 98 -10.61 -0.91 -16.44
CA LEU A 98 -9.93 0.35 -16.19
C LEU A 98 -8.48 0.17 -15.72
N LEU A 99 -8.20 -0.91 -14.98
CA LEU A 99 -6.84 -1.23 -14.50
C LEU A 99 -6.02 -1.84 -15.62
N TRP A 100 -6.65 -2.74 -16.39
CA TRP A 100 -5.99 -3.50 -17.44
C TRP A 100 -6.21 -2.90 -18.84
N TRP A 101 -6.38 -1.59 -18.93
CA TRP A 101 -6.70 -0.90 -20.20
C TRP A 101 -5.63 -1.14 -21.27
N THR A 102 -4.36 -1.23 -20.87
CA THR A 102 -3.21 -1.57 -21.75
C THR A 102 -3.27 -3.00 -22.29
N ARG A 103 -4.09 -3.87 -21.68
CA ARG A 103 -4.28 -5.28 -22.02
C ARG A 103 -5.70 -5.57 -22.52
N GLY A 104 -6.34 -4.58 -23.15
CA GLY A 104 -7.71 -4.72 -23.66
C GLY A 104 -8.75 -4.95 -22.56
N GLY A 105 -8.44 -4.54 -21.33
CA GLY A 105 -9.29 -4.73 -20.16
C GLY A 105 -9.24 -6.12 -19.53
N ILE A 106 -8.30 -6.99 -19.96
CA ILE A 106 -8.18 -8.36 -19.47
C ILE A 106 -7.07 -8.43 -18.42
N ARG A 107 -7.42 -8.88 -17.22
CA ARG A 107 -6.45 -9.17 -16.16
C ARG A 107 -5.45 -10.23 -16.65
N PRO A 108 -4.13 -9.98 -16.57
CA PRO A 108 -3.14 -11.00 -16.88
C PRO A 108 -3.22 -12.14 -15.87
N LEU A 109 -2.82 -13.34 -16.28
CA LEU A 109 -2.69 -14.45 -15.35
C LEU A 109 -1.51 -14.19 -14.40
N ASP A 110 -1.69 -14.55 -13.14
CA ASP A 110 -0.61 -14.47 -12.12
C ASP A 110 0.53 -15.45 -12.44
N GLU A 111 0.23 -16.53 -13.16
CA GLU A 111 1.19 -17.47 -13.71
C GLU A 111 1.01 -17.60 -15.24
N PRO A 112 2.09 -17.54 -16.04
CA PRO A 112 1.99 -17.76 -17.49
C PRO A 112 1.35 -19.11 -17.82
N LEU A 113 0.64 -19.21 -18.95
CA LEU A 113 -0.03 -20.45 -19.38
C LEU A 113 0.92 -21.67 -19.45
N CYS A 114 2.19 -21.45 -19.72
CA CYS A 114 3.21 -22.48 -19.83
C CYS A 114 4.16 -22.50 -18.62
N GLY A 115 3.78 -21.82 -17.54
CA GLY A 115 4.60 -21.59 -16.37
C GLY A 115 5.74 -20.64 -16.59
N PHE A 116 6.34 -20.21 -15.49
CA PHE A 116 7.53 -19.35 -15.53
C PHE A 116 8.73 -19.98 -16.26
N THR A 117 8.77 -21.32 -16.34
CA THR A 117 9.84 -22.05 -17.04
C THR A 117 9.51 -22.39 -18.50
N GLY A 118 8.28 -22.12 -18.95
CA GLY A 118 7.81 -22.50 -20.29
C GLY A 118 7.59 -24.01 -20.50
N LYS A 119 7.68 -24.82 -19.44
CA LYS A 119 7.62 -26.29 -19.51
C LYS A 119 6.36 -26.90 -18.92
N GLN A 120 5.46 -26.09 -18.34
CA GLN A 120 4.21 -26.62 -17.83
C GLN A 120 3.27 -26.89 -18.99
N VAL A 121 2.73 -28.11 -19.02
CA VAL A 121 1.68 -28.50 -19.96
C VAL A 121 0.40 -28.50 -19.16
N LEU A 122 -0.43 -27.47 -19.33
CA LEU A 122 -1.80 -27.52 -18.84
C LEU A 122 -2.53 -28.63 -19.60
N LEU A 123 -3.36 -29.41 -18.92
CA LEU A 123 -4.16 -30.52 -19.49
C LEU A 123 -5.16 -30.08 -20.59
N GLN A 124 -5.10 -28.84 -21.07
CA GLN A 124 -5.79 -28.40 -22.28
C GLN A 124 -4.91 -28.68 -23.51
N ILE A 125 -5.51 -29.37 -24.46
CA ILE A 125 -4.95 -30.01 -25.66
C ILE A 125 -4.42 -28.98 -26.69
N ARG A 126 -3.49 -28.11 -26.30
CA ARG A 126 -2.80 -27.22 -27.23
C ARG A 126 -1.30 -27.21 -26.93
N PRO A 127 -0.43 -27.40 -27.93
CA PRO A 127 0.99 -27.20 -27.74
C PRO A 127 1.22 -25.76 -27.28
N CYS A 128 1.94 -25.61 -26.16
CA CYS A 128 2.36 -24.34 -25.61
C CYS A 128 3.08 -23.52 -26.69
N SER A 129 2.35 -22.63 -27.35
CA SER A 129 2.91 -21.61 -28.23
C SER A 129 2.82 -20.31 -27.47
N CYS A 130 3.96 -19.69 -27.20
CA CYS A 130 4.03 -18.33 -26.69
C CYS A 130 3.42 -17.42 -27.75
N ILE A 131 2.10 -17.24 -27.72
CA ILE A 131 1.48 -16.13 -28.42
C ILE A 131 1.99 -14.91 -27.66
N THR A 132 2.88 -14.15 -28.29
CA THR A 132 3.22 -12.80 -27.85
C THR A 132 1.93 -12.00 -27.83
N ALA A 133 1.22 -12.02 -26.69
CA ALA A 133 0.06 -11.18 -26.43
C ALA A 133 0.49 -9.74 -26.07
N ASP A 134 1.64 -9.32 -26.58
CA ASP A 134 2.01 -7.92 -26.62
C ASP A 134 1.62 -7.44 -28.03
N PRO A 135 0.62 -6.54 -28.17
CA PRO A 135 0.56 -5.71 -29.36
C PRO A 135 1.94 -5.05 -29.53
N PRO A 136 2.43 -4.82 -30.76
CA PRO A 136 3.76 -4.26 -30.97
C PRO A 136 3.90 -3.00 -30.13
N LEU A 137 4.83 -3.05 -29.16
CA LEU A 137 5.29 -1.87 -28.44
C LEU A 137 5.75 -0.88 -29.51
N SER A 138 4.92 0.12 -29.80
CA SER A 138 5.37 1.33 -30.46
C SER A 138 6.29 2.05 -29.48
N ASP A 139 7.56 1.68 -29.46
CA ASP A 139 8.74 2.47 -29.04
C ASP A 139 8.50 3.63 -28.05
N LYS A 140 7.86 3.35 -26.91
CA LYS A 140 7.87 4.24 -25.76
C LYS A 140 8.01 3.43 -24.49
N ILE A 141 9.27 3.08 -24.23
CA ILE A 141 9.76 2.77 -22.90
C ILE A 141 9.36 3.94 -21.98
N ALA A 142 8.50 3.67 -21.02
CA ALA A 142 8.40 4.47 -19.81
C ALA A 142 8.35 3.48 -18.63
N PHE A 143 9.54 3.10 -18.17
CA PHE A 143 9.71 2.68 -16.78
C PHE A 143 9.60 3.94 -15.92
N ILE A 144 8.68 3.95 -14.96
CA ILE A 144 8.83 4.63 -13.68
C ILE A 144 8.40 3.63 -12.62
#